data_AF-A0A924W5J3-F1
#
_entry.id   AF-A0A924W5J3-F1
#
_cell.length_a   1.000
_cell.length_b   1.000
_cell.length_c   1.000
_cell.angle_alpha   90.00
_cell.angle_beta   90.00
_cell.angle_gamma   90.00
#
_symmetry.space_group_name_H-M   'P 1'
#
loop_
_entity.id
_entity.type
_entity.pdbx_description
1 polymer ?
#
loop_
_entity_poly.entity_id
_entity_poly.type
_entity_poly.pdbx_seq_one_letter_code
_entity_poly.pdbx_strand_id
1 'polypeptide(L)'
;SSYLVIGGRFNSIDGVPFHSIARLNDTVATGWRSMGAGCDDDVTAITRFNGSTYAAGRFTASGSTALNHIARWDGATWQPVGQGPITGVNAGVTCMKSFPDGPSARRLVVCGGFSTAGGVPVNRAAMLTVDPATQLATWSPMGDGFNGAVYALEYVNGFMYAAGDFTASGSTPLSYIARWNGSAWEPVGGGTNGQIRAMTVSNGTLVVGGTFTIAGGQAAERLARWNGSNWSPIGGGVDHVVYALGTFLNELQVGGEFTRVRSNVLESPLWARFSEDGVPWFAGQPISQEVSCRGDAVFQIAPALGYGGLRYQWRRNGIALTNGPTGRGSTILSNGLTLHVLNANEGDAGLYDCVLSNACGGTTSASAMLSVLGECPACPADFNADGEVNSQDFFDFLVAFFATESLADFNHNGVVDSQDFFDFLAAFFVGCQ
;
A
#
# COMPACT_ATOMS: atom_id res chain seq x y z
N SER A 1 3.10 14.78 11.59
CA SER A 1 3.31 14.77 10.13
C SER A 1 3.75 13.39 9.70
N SER A 2 3.09 12.83 8.69
CA SER A 2 3.53 11.60 8.04
C SER A 2 4.56 11.97 6.98
N TYR A 3 5.74 11.40 7.08
CA TYR A 3 6.80 11.58 6.09
C TYR A 3 7.42 10.21 5.82
N LEU A 4 7.72 9.94 4.56
CA LEU A 4 8.53 8.82 4.13
C LEU A 4 9.99 9.17 4.38
N VAL A 5 10.76 8.22 4.93
CA VAL A 5 12.22 8.34 5.03
C VAL A 5 12.82 7.22 4.21
N ILE A 6 13.81 7.56 3.38
CA ILE A 6 14.63 6.59 2.66
C ILE A 6 16.05 6.66 3.18
N GLY A 7 16.70 5.50 3.23
CA GLY A 7 18.11 5.34 3.52
C GLY A 7 18.71 4.31 2.57
N GLY A 8 20.00 4.42 2.30
CA GLY A 8 20.70 3.50 1.42
C GLY A 8 22.07 4.02 1.03
N ARG A 9 22.64 3.43 -0.02
CA ARG A 9 23.85 3.92 -0.67
C ARG A 9 23.47 4.87 -1.80
N PHE A 10 23.36 6.17 -1.50
CA PHE A 10 23.13 7.19 -2.52
C PHE A 10 23.71 8.55 -2.09
N ASN A 11 24.18 9.32 -3.06
CA ASN A 11 24.75 10.66 -2.84
C ASN A 11 23.89 11.80 -3.42
N SER A 12 22.82 11.46 -4.15
CA SER A 12 21.91 12.43 -4.76
C SER A 12 20.58 11.79 -5.11
N ILE A 13 19.53 12.61 -5.19
CA ILE A 13 18.20 12.27 -5.72
C ILE A 13 17.84 13.36 -6.72
N ASP A 14 17.51 12.98 -7.95
CA ASP A 14 17.21 13.92 -9.05
C ASP A 14 18.30 15.00 -9.25
N GLY A 15 19.57 14.62 -9.06
CA GLY A 15 20.73 15.53 -9.16
C GLY A 15 20.93 16.46 -7.96
N VAL A 16 19.99 16.51 -7.01
CA VAL A 16 20.14 17.24 -5.75
C VAL A 16 20.94 16.38 -4.76
N PRO A 17 22.01 16.90 -4.12
CA PRO A 17 22.81 16.12 -3.18
C PRO A 17 22.03 15.69 -1.94
N PHE A 18 22.15 14.41 -1.59
CA PHE A 18 21.66 13.82 -0.34
C PHE A 18 22.67 12.78 0.14
N HIS A 19 23.06 12.82 1.40
CA HIS A 19 24.06 11.91 1.94
C HIS A 19 23.37 10.70 2.58
N SER A 20 23.06 9.67 1.79
CA SER A 20 22.54 8.36 2.21
C SER A 20 21.20 8.34 2.98
N ILE A 21 20.58 9.49 3.24
CA ILE A 21 19.29 9.61 3.91
C ILE A 21 18.51 10.85 3.46
N ALA A 22 17.21 10.68 3.21
CA ALA A 22 16.31 11.75 2.79
C ALA A 22 14.89 11.50 3.28
N ARG A 23 14.07 12.56 3.34
CA ARG A 23 12.64 12.47 3.67
C ARG A 23 11.76 13.12 2.61
N LEU A 24 10.57 12.57 2.42
CA LEU A 24 9.51 13.12 1.55
C LEU A 24 8.27 13.41 2.41
N ASN A 25 7.72 14.63 2.28
CA ASN A 25 6.53 15.03 3.04
C ASN A 25 5.26 14.73 2.22
N ASP A 26 4.29 14.07 2.85
CA ASP A 26 3.13 13.46 2.17
C ASP A 26 1.99 14.47 1.90
N THR A 27 1.90 15.55 2.67
CA THR A 27 0.73 16.47 2.62
C THR A 27 0.71 17.40 1.41
N VAL A 28 1.83 17.50 0.69
CA VAL A 28 2.01 18.25 -0.56
C VAL A 28 3.34 17.73 -1.09
N ALA A 29 3.32 16.83 -2.07
CA ALA A 29 4.49 16.14 -2.64
C ALA A 29 5.52 17.14 -3.23
N THR A 30 6.20 17.88 -2.36
CA THR A 30 7.09 18.99 -2.65
C THR A 30 8.51 18.54 -2.42
N GLY A 31 8.93 17.57 -3.23
CA GLY A 31 10.31 17.11 -3.35
C GLY A 31 10.93 16.45 -2.11
N TRP A 32 12.06 15.79 -2.34
CA TRP A 32 12.90 15.24 -1.27
C TRP A 32 13.55 16.34 -0.46
N ARG A 33 13.67 16.12 0.86
CA ARG A 33 14.30 17.03 1.81
C ARG A 33 15.40 16.35 2.60
N SER A 34 16.51 17.05 2.79
CA SER A 34 17.64 16.56 3.57
C SER A 34 17.24 16.37 5.03
N MET A 35 17.85 15.39 5.69
CA MET A 35 17.77 15.20 7.13
C MET A 35 19.11 15.59 7.75
N GLY A 36 19.26 16.87 8.10
CA GLY A 36 20.52 17.42 8.60
C GLY A 36 21.58 17.39 7.50
N ALA A 37 22.82 17.09 7.89
CA ALA A 37 23.92 16.86 6.94
C ALA A 37 23.86 15.48 6.26
N GLY A 38 22.91 14.61 6.63
CA GLY A 38 22.85 13.21 6.21
C GLY A 38 23.93 12.34 6.85
N CYS A 39 24.21 11.18 6.27
CA CYS A 39 25.15 10.18 6.77
C CYS A 39 26.31 9.99 5.77
N ASP A 40 27.54 9.85 6.28
CA ASP A 40 28.77 9.75 5.48
C ASP A 40 29.00 8.41 4.76
N ASP A 41 28.18 7.39 5.04
CA ASP A 41 28.18 6.08 4.36
C ASP A 41 26.75 5.50 4.40
N ASP A 42 26.60 4.26 3.96
CA ASP A 42 25.33 3.57 3.76
C ASP A 42 24.46 3.53 5.03
N VAL A 43 23.18 3.88 4.87
CA VAL A 43 22.13 3.62 5.85
C VAL A 43 21.42 2.31 5.47
N THR A 44 21.57 1.28 6.30
CA THR A 44 21.04 -0.08 6.03
C THR A 44 19.70 -0.32 6.70
N ALA A 45 19.41 0.39 7.80
CA ALA A 45 18.17 0.22 8.55
C ALA A 45 17.66 1.56 9.09
N ILE A 46 16.34 1.76 9.00
CA ILE A 46 15.64 2.91 9.58
C ILE A 46 14.45 2.39 10.37
N THR A 47 14.23 2.93 11.57
CA THR A 47 13.02 2.61 12.35
C THR A 47 12.59 3.78 13.20
N ARG A 48 11.33 3.74 13.67
CA ARG A 48 10.84 4.70 14.67
C ARG A 48 10.91 4.06 16.05
N PHE A 49 11.55 4.75 16.99
CA PHE A 49 11.70 4.30 18.37
C PHE A 49 11.50 5.48 19.32
N ASN A 50 10.62 5.34 20.31
CA ASN A 50 10.25 6.37 21.29
C ASN A 50 10.00 7.77 20.68
N GLY A 51 9.23 7.82 19.58
CA GLY A 51 8.84 9.05 18.91
C GLY A 51 9.92 9.68 18.01
N SER A 52 11.13 9.13 17.96
CA SER A 52 12.22 9.59 17.11
C SER A 52 12.51 8.61 15.97
N THR A 53 13.05 9.12 14.88
CA THR A 53 13.61 8.29 13.80
C THR A 53 15.03 7.89 14.18
N TYR A 54 15.35 6.61 14.04
CA TYR A 54 16.69 6.08 14.17
C TYR A 54 17.15 5.58 12.81
N ALA A 55 18.39 5.89 12.46
CA ALA A 55 19.09 5.34 11.31
C ALA A 55 20.28 4.53 11.81
N ALA A 56 20.59 3.43 11.13
CA ALA A 56 21.75 2.61 11.41
C ALA A 56 22.36 2.09 10.10
N GLY A 57 23.65 1.82 10.10
CA GLY A 57 24.36 1.42 8.90
C GLY A 57 25.87 1.37 9.04
N ARG A 58 26.57 1.65 7.95
CA ARG A 58 28.05 1.70 7.93
C ARG A 58 28.58 3.09 8.26
N PHE A 59 27.73 4.11 8.25
CA PHE A 59 28.10 5.50 8.53
C PHE A 59 28.77 5.66 9.90
N THR A 60 29.69 6.62 9.98
CA THR A 60 30.40 6.99 11.20
C THR A 60 30.09 8.40 11.64
N ALA A 61 29.59 9.26 10.75
CA ALA A 61 29.33 10.67 11.03
C ALA A 61 28.15 11.27 10.23
N SER A 62 27.71 12.44 10.69
CA SER A 62 26.78 13.35 10.00
C SER A 62 27.38 14.75 10.02
N GLY A 63 28.02 15.17 8.93
CA GLY A 63 28.83 16.38 8.93
C GLY A 63 29.98 16.26 9.93
N SER A 64 30.08 17.18 10.89
CA SER A 64 31.09 17.14 11.95
C SER A 64 30.71 16.28 13.16
N THR A 65 29.48 15.75 13.22
CA THR A 65 28.99 14.98 14.37
C THR A 65 29.33 13.50 14.21
N ALA A 66 30.10 12.93 15.14
CA ALA A 66 30.36 11.49 15.19
C ALA A 66 29.13 10.71 15.72
N LEU A 67 28.77 9.61 15.06
CA LEU A 67 27.55 8.84 15.32
C LEU A 67 27.79 7.35 15.60
N ASN A 68 28.88 6.76 15.09
CA ASN A 68 29.25 5.34 15.30
C ASN A 68 28.13 4.35 14.93
N HIS A 69 27.78 4.30 13.64
CA HIS A 69 26.92 3.29 12.99
C HIS A 69 25.45 3.26 13.41
N ILE A 70 25.02 4.08 14.37
CA ILE A 70 23.62 4.29 14.72
C ILE A 70 23.40 5.73 15.22
N ALA A 71 22.30 6.36 14.78
CA ALA A 71 21.99 7.74 15.11
C ALA A 71 20.50 7.94 15.37
N ARG A 72 20.19 8.90 16.25
CA ARG A 72 18.83 9.36 16.54
C ARG A 72 18.60 10.73 15.91
N TRP A 73 17.49 10.90 15.22
CA TRP A 73 17.03 12.19 14.72
C TRP A 73 16.29 12.96 15.81
N ASP A 74 16.73 14.19 16.10
CA ASP A 74 16.09 15.08 17.08
C ASP A 74 15.07 16.07 16.48
N GLY A 75 14.97 16.12 15.14
CA GLY A 75 14.15 17.10 14.43
C GLY A 75 14.96 18.05 13.54
N ALA A 76 16.24 18.24 13.84
CA ALA A 76 17.16 19.14 13.14
C ALA A 76 18.53 18.52 12.82
N THR A 77 19.05 17.67 13.69
CA THR A 77 20.37 17.03 13.58
C THR A 77 20.34 15.56 13.99
N TRP A 78 21.30 14.79 13.46
CA TRP A 78 21.55 13.43 13.90
C TRP A 78 22.42 13.45 15.15
N GLN A 79 21.97 12.73 16.18
CA GLN A 79 22.62 12.63 17.47
C GLN A 79 23.20 11.23 17.69
N PRO A 80 24.36 11.11 18.34
CA PRO A 80 24.90 9.80 18.75
C PRO A 80 23.95 9.09 19.72
N VAL A 81 23.98 7.77 19.73
CA VAL A 81 23.07 6.94 20.55
C VAL A 81 23.81 6.25 21.69
N GLY A 82 23.32 6.41 22.91
CA GLY A 82 23.97 5.91 24.13
C GLY A 82 24.58 7.03 24.95
N GLN A 83 25.20 6.68 26.07
CA GLN A 83 25.80 7.62 27.02
C GLN A 83 27.28 7.30 27.23
N GLY A 84 28.06 8.29 27.66
CA GLY A 84 29.48 8.13 27.97
C GLY A 84 30.41 8.41 26.78
N PRO A 85 31.73 8.16 26.93
CA PRO A 85 32.73 8.50 25.92
C PRO A 85 32.64 7.64 24.65
N ILE A 86 31.96 6.50 24.72
CA ILE A 86 31.75 5.59 23.59
C ILE A 86 30.25 5.48 23.37
N THR A 87 29.78 6.07 22.28
CA THR A 87 28.39 5.96 21.81
C THR A 87 28.30 5.02 20.63
N GLY A 88 27.10 4.55 20.32
CA GLY A 88 26.81 3.68 19.19
C GLY A 88 27.45 2.30 19.32
N VAL A 89 27.84 1.72 18.19
CA VAL A 89 28.48 0.40 18.11
C VAL A 89 29.82 0.51 17.37
N ASN A 90 30.69 -0.48 17.49
CA ASN A 90 32.06 -0.42 16.93
C ASN A 90 32.22 -0.98 15.51
N ALA A 91 31.14 -1.44 14.87
CA ALA A 91 31.14 -1.84 13.47
C ALA A 91 29.75 -1.70 12.86
N GLY A 92 29.65 -1.84 11.53
CA GLY A 92 28.42 -1.59 10.79
C GLY A 92 27.21 -2.41 11.27
N VAL A 93 26.06 -1.73 11.32
CA VAL A 93 24.75 -2.32 11.58
C VAL A 93 24.13 -2.82 10.29
N THR A 94 23.51 -4.00 10.31
CA THR A 94 22.84 -4.61 9.15
C THR A 94 21.33 -4.56 9.27
N CYS A 95 20.78 -4.67 10.48
CA CYS A 95 19.34 -4.59 10.70
C CYS A 95 19.01 -4.03 12.08
N MET A 96 17.82 -3.43 12.17
CA MET A 96 17.34 -2.77 13.39
C MET A 96 15.82 -2.87 13.46
N LYS A 97 15.28 -3.18 14.64
CA LYS A 97 13.82 -3.31 14.85
C LYS A 97 13.43 -2.83 16.25
N SER A 98 12.46 -1.93 16.30
CA SER A 98 11.78 -1.59 17.55
C SER A 98 10.66 -2.57 17.84
N PHE A 99 10.42 -2.90 19.10
CA PHE A 99 9.30 -3.75 19.51
C PHE A 99 8.70 -3.31 20.85
N PRO A 100 7.42 -3.64 21.12
CA PRO A 100 6.78 -3.37 22.41
C PRO A 100 7.41 -4.17 23.55
N ASP A 101 7.55 -3.56 24.71
CA ASP A 101 7.97 -4.21 25.96
C ASP A 101 6.97 -3.83 27.07
N GLY A 102 5.75 -4.35 26.95
CA GLY A 102 4.60 -3.91 27.74
C GLY A 102 3.79 -2.79 27.07
N PRO A 103 2.88 -2.13 27.82
CA PRO A 103 1.87 -1.24 27.23
C PRO A 103 2.45 0.05 26.62
N SER A 104 3.46 0.62 27.28
CA SER A 104 4.00 1.95 26.94
C SER A 104 5.51 1.93 26.67
N ALA A 105 6.22 0.91 27.13
CA ALA A 105 7.64 0.78 26.89
C ALA A 105 7.90 0.09 25.56
N ARG A 106 9.01 0.48 24.95
CA ARG A 106 9.54 -0.11 23.74
C ARG A 106 11.01 -0.37 23.96
N ARG A 107 11.54 -1.34 23.21
CA ARG A 107 12.98 -1.56 23.10
C ARG A 107 13.38 -1.54 21.63
N LEU A 108 14.67 -1.33 21.40
CA LEU A 108 15.26 -1.33 20.08
C LEU A 108 16.32 -2.43 20.02
N VAL A 109 16.20 -3.36 19.08
CA VAL A 109 17.24 -4.34 18.77
C VAL A 109 18.03 -3.86 17.58
N VAL A 110 19.34 -4.01 17.67
CA VAL A 110 20.28 -3.71 16.60
C VAL A 110 21.14 -4.95 16.40
N CYS A 111 21.34 -5.35 15.14
CA CYS A 111 22.25 -6.43 14.79
C CYS A 111 23.19 -6.02 13.66
N GLY A 112 24.38 -6.62 13.63
CA GLY A 112 25.45 -6.21 12.72
C GLY A 112 26.75 -6.96 12.97
N GLY A 113 27.85 -6.43 12.42
CA GLY A 113 29.19 -7.01 12.58
C GLY A 113 29.93 -6.60 13.85
N PHE A 114 29.26 -5.96 14.81
CA PHE A 114 29.88 -5.31 15.96
C PHE A 114 30.08 -6.26 17.15
N SER A 115 31.10 -5.95 17.97
CA SER A 115 31.47 -6.67 19.19
C SER A 115 31.33 -5.84 20.47
N THR A 116 31.03 -4.55 20.34
CA THR A 116 30.70 -3.68 21.48
C THR A 116 29.58 -2.70 21.14
N ALA A 117 28.71 -2.41 22.10
CA ALA A 117 27.68 -1.39 22.03
C ALA A 117 27.76 -0.48 23.27
N GLY A 118 28.04 0.82 23.09
CA GLY A 118 28.30 1.74 24.19
C GLY A 118 29.43 1.28 25.14
N GLY A 119 30.44 0.59 24.60
CA GLY A 119 31.52 -0.04 25.38
C GLY A 119 31.17 -1.37 26.05
N VAL A 120 29.90 -1.79 26.05
CA VAL A 120 29.46 -3.09 26.57
C VAL A 120 29.82 -4.20 25.57
N PRO A 121 30.52 -5.27 25.98
CA PRO A 121 30.76 -6.43 25.12
C PRO A 121 29.43 -7.09 24.70
N VAL A 122 29.30 -7.30 23.40
CA VAL A 122 28.14 -7.95 22.76
C VAL A 122 28.65 -8.80 21.60
N ASN A 123 27.79 -9.63 21.02
CA ASN A 123 28.16 -10.42 19.86
C ASN A 123 27.11 -10.30 18.77
N ARG A 124 27.28 -9.31 17.87
CA ARG A 124 26.43 -9.09 16.68
C ARG A 124 24.95 -8.76 16.94
N ALA A 125 24.52 -8.71 18.20
CA ALA A 125 23.17 -8.31 18.61
C ALA A 125 23.22 -7.57 19.96
N ALA A 126 22.58 -6.41 20.00
CA ALA A 126 22.46 -5.60 21.20
C ALA A 126 21.05 -5.03 21.31
N MET A 127 20.61 -4.85 22.54
CA MET A 127 19.34 -4.22 22.87
C MET A 127 19.60 -2.84 23.47
N LEU A 128 18.89 -1.84 22.98
CA LEU A 128 18.86 -0.51 23.54
C LEU A 128 17.55 -0.28 24.30
N THR A 129 17.69 0.11 25.56
CA THR A 129 16.59 0.54 26.42
C THR A 129 16.74 2.04 26.69
N VAL A 130 15.63 2.79 26.62
CA VAL A 130 15.61 4.21 26.99
C VAL A 130 14.68 4.36 28.18
N ASP A 131 15.24 4.81 29.30
CA ASP A 131 14.46 5.11 30.49
C ASP A 131 13.55 6.32 30.22
N PRO A 132 12.23 6.21 30.41
CA PRO A 132 11.29 7.27 30.04
C PRO A 132 11.40 8.51 30.93
N ALA A 133 11.87 8.37 32.18
CA ALA A 133 11.97 9.48 33.13
C ALA A 133 13.26 10.29 32.92
N THR A 134 14.36 9.61 32.66
CA THR A 134 15.71 10.21 32.55
C THR A 134 16.16 10.38 31.10
N GLN A 135 15.48 9.75 30.15
CA GLN A 135 15.87 9.64 28.74
C GLN A 135 17.25 8.97 28.55
N LEU A 136 17.73 8.24 29.55
CA LEU A 136 19.01 7.55 29.49
C LEU A 136 18.91 6.31 28.61
N ALA A 137 19.79 6.24 27.62
CA ALA A 137 19.90 5.15 26.66
C ALA A 137 20.99 4.16 27.09
N THR A 138 20.61 2.92 27.40
CA THR A 138 21.50 1.86 27.88
C THR A 138 21.53 0.66 26.92
N TRP A 139 22.73 0.15 26.68
CA TRP A 139 22.97 -1.03 25.84
C TRP A 139 23.10 -2.29 26.69
N SER A 140 22.51 -3.39 26.22
CA SER A 140 22.71 -4.72 26.80
C SER A 140 22.93 -5.79 25.72
N PRO A 141 23.71 -6.85 26.03
CA PRO A 141 23.84 -8.00 25.13
C PRO A 141 22.50 -8.75 25.00
N MET A 142 22.28 -9.38 23.85
CA MET A 142 21.16 -10.31 23.65
C MET A 142 21.67 -11.76 23.69
N GLY A 143 21.76 -12.31 24.90
CA GLY A 143 22.31 -13.65 25.14
C GLY A 143 23.78 -13.74 24.70
N ASP A 144 24.19 -14.91 24.21
CA ASP A 144 25.54 -15.12 23.65
C ASP A 144 25.72 -14.51 22.25
N GLY A 145 24.66 -13.91 21.69
CA GLY A 145 24.66 -13.36 20.34
C GLY A 145 24.81 -14.43 19.26
N PHE A 146 25.49 -14.10 18.16
CA PHE A 146 25.53 -14.98 16.97
C PHE A 146 26.96 -15.24 16.48
N ASN A 147 27.23 -16.46 15.99
CA ASN A 147 28.50 -16.79 15.34
C ASN A 147 28.58 -16.30 13.87
N GLY A 148 27.49 -15.76 13.32
CA GLY A 148 27.36 -15.25 11.96
C GLY A 148 26.59 -13.93 11.92
N ALA A 149 26.58 -13.28 10.76
CA ALA A 149 25.84 -12.06 10.51
C ALA A 149 24.32 -12.31 10.59
N VAL A 150 23.61 -11.32 11.13
CA VAL A 150 22.15 -11.24 11.13
C VAL A 150 21.76 -10.30 10.00
N TYR A 151 20.88 -10.74 9.11
CA TYR A 151 20.43 -9.94 7.96
C TYR A 151 19.05 -9.32 8.19
N ALA A 152 18.20 -9.95 9.01
CA ALA A 152 16.84 -9.49 9.24
C ALA A 152 16.40 -9.69 10.69
N LEU A 153 15.50 -8.80 11.14
CA LEU A 153 14.84 -8.85 12.44
C LEU A 153 13.34 -8.60 12.25
N GLU A 154 12.51 -9.44 12.84
CA GLU A 154 11.06 -9.26 12.84
C GLU A 154 10.45 -9.60 14.19
N TYR A 155 9.43 -8.82 14.58
CA TYR A 155 8.69 -9.05 15.82
C TYR A 155 7.27 -9.47 15.49
N VAL A 156 6.90 -10.69 15.88
CA VAL A 156 5.59 -11.27 15.58
C VAL A 156 5.13 -12.20 16.70
N ASN A 157 3.84 -12.13 17.03
CA ASN A 157 3.19 -12.98 18.03
C ASN A 157 3.89 -13.00 19.40
N GLY A 158 4.46 -11.86 19.81
CA GLY A 158 5.12 -11.72 21.12
C GLY A 158 6.62 -12.02 21.13
N PHE A 159 7.22 -12.37 19.99
CA PHE A 159 8.61 -12.80 19.94
C PHE A 159 9.42 -12.03 18.92
N MET A 160 10.68 -11.75 19.27
CA MET A 160 11.67 -11.25 18.32
C MET A 160 12.33 -12.44 17.62
N TYR A 161 12.35 -12.39 16.30
CA TYR A 161 13.05 -13.33 15.44
C TYR A 161 14.25 -12.65 14.80
N ALA A 162 15.36 -13.35 14.75
CA ALA A 162 16.56 -12.97 14.01
C ALA A 162 16.83 -14.00 12.94
N ALA A 163 17.29 -13.57 11.76
CA ALA A 163 17.64 -14.48 10.68
C ALA A 163 18.87 -13.98 9.92
N GLY A 164 19.70 -14.89 9.42
CA GLY A 164 21.01 -14.54 8.89
C GLY A 164 21.81 -15.72 8.33
N ASP A 165 23.13 -15.62 8.41
CA ASP A 165 24.07 -16.72 8.08
C ASP A 165 24.63 -17.46 9.31
N PHE A 166 24.14 -17.13 10.50
CA PHE A 166 24.54 -17.78 11.74
C PHE A 166 24.01 -19.21 11.84
N THR A 167 24.78 -20.04 12.54
CA THR A 167 24.46 -21.45 12.83
C THR A 167 24.49 -21.77 14.32
N ALA A 168 24.82 -20.81 15.17
CA ALA A 168 24.78 -20.98 16.62
C ALA A 168 24.67 -19.64 17.37
N SER A 169 24.14 -19.73 18.59
CA SER A 169 24.21 -18.71 19.64
C SER A 169 24.87 -19.35 20.85
N GLY A 170 26.14 -19.02 21.11
CA GLY A 170 26.93 -19.72 22.12
C GLY A 170 27.06 -21.21 21.77
N SER A 171 26.67 -22.09 22.69
CA SER A 171 26.64 -23.54 22.47
C SER A 171 25.34 -24.05 21.84
N THR A 172 24.32 -23.21 21.67
CA THR A 172 23.01 -23.59 21.12
C THR A 172 23.07 -23.64 19.59
N PRO A 173 22.88 -24.81 18.95
CA PRO A 173 22.80 -24.90 17.50
C PRO A 173 21.53 -24.24 16.97
N LEU A 174 21.69 -23.47 15.88
CA LEU A 174 20.63 -22.76 15.18
C LEU A 174 20.75 -23.06 13.68
N SER A 175 19.66 -22.85 12.94
CA SER A 175 19.63 -23.12 11.50
C SER A 175 19.15 -21.88 10.74
N TYR A 176 19.99 -20.84 10.76
CA TYR A 176 19.81 -19.54 10.07
C TYR A 176 18.64 -18.66 10.54
N ILE A 177 17.91 -19.11 11.56
CA ILE A 177 16.84 -18.38 12.24
C ILE A 177 16.82 -18.72 13.73
N ALA A 178 16.51 -17.74 14.56
CA ALA A 178 16.34 -17.91 16.00
C ALA A 178 15.22 -17.03 16.55
N ARG A 179 14.63 -17.47 17.67
CA ARG A 179 13.63 -16.71 18.43
C ARG A 179 14.17 -16.32 19.80
N TRP A 180 13.98 -15.07 20.20
CA TRP A 180 14.35 -14.59 21.53
C TRP A 180 13.27 -14.94 22.54
N ASN A 181 13.64 -15.62 23.63
CA ASN A 181 12.72 -16.00 24.72
C ASN A 181 12.73 -15.03 25.91
N GLY A 182 13.56 -13.99 25.87
CA GLY A 182 13.78 -13.05 27.00
C GLY A 182 15.17 -13.15 27.63
N SER A 183 15.85 -14.29 27.48
CA SER A 183 17.20 -14.54 28.04
C SER A 183 18.18 -15.17 27.06
N ALA A 184 17.69 -15.98 26.11
CA ALA A 184 18.50 -16.68 25.11
C ALA A 184 17.79 -16.75 23.75
N TRP A 185 18.59 -17.01 22.72
CA TRP A 185 18.12 -17.32 21.37
C TRP A 185 17.86 -18.83 21.23
N GLU A 186 16.66 -19.19 20.77
CA GLU A 186 16.20 -20.56 20.62
C GLU A 186 15.99 -20.94 19.14
N PRO A 187 16.17 -22.23 18.78
CA PRO A 187 15.91 -22.71 17.42
C PRO A 187 14.42 -22.63 17.05
N VAL A 188 14.13 -22.46 15.75
CA VAL A 188 12.74 -22.30 15.23
C VAL A 188 12.37 -23.44 14.29
N GLY A 189 11.67 -24.45 14.80
CA GLY A 189 11.04 -25.49 13.96
C GLY A 189 12.01 -26.22 13.00
N GLY A 190 13.25 -26.46 13.42
CA GLY A 190 14.31 -27.04 12.56
C GLY A 190 15.03 -26.05 11.64
N GLY A 191 14.52 -24.82 11.52
CA GLY A 191 15.05 -23.73 10.71
C GLY A 191 15.10 -24.07 9.22
N THR A 192 16.15 -23.59 8.54
CA THR A 192 16.33 -23.75 7.09
C THR A 192 17.68 -24.36 6.76
N ASN A 193 17.87 -24.83 5.52
CA ASN A 193 19.15 -25.38 5.05
C ASN A 193 20.08 -24.35 4.40
N GLY A 194 19.70 -23.07 4.40
CA GLY A 194 20.48 -21.98 3.81
C GLY A 194 20.13 -20.65 4.43
N GLN A 195 20.91 -19.62 4.10
CA GLN A 195 20.79 -18.30 4.70
C GLN A 195 19.42 -17.67 4.41
N ILE A 196 18.85 -17.01 5.42
CA ILE A 196 17.68 -16.15 5.27
C ILE A 196 18.18 -14.71 5.15
N ARG A 197 17.79 -14.02 4.08
CA ARG A 197 18.22 -12.66 3.75
C ARG A 197 17.16 -11.62 4.11
N ALA A 198 15.88 -12.00 4.06
CA ALA A 198 14.77 -11.11 4.32
C ALA A 198 13.70 -11.78 5.18
N MET A 199 13.05 -10.99 6.02
CA MET A 199 11.85 -11.38 6.77
C MET A 199 10.81 -10.29 6.67
N THR A 200 9.54 -10.68 6.68
CA THR A 200 8.41 -9.76 6.87
C THR A 200 7.29 -10.48 7.63
N VAL A 201 6.28 -9.73 8.06
CA VAL A 201 5.07 -10.29 8.66
C VAL A 201 3.93 -10.11 7.68
N SER A 202 3.28 -11.21 7.31
CA SER A 202 2.08 -11.20 6.48
C SER A 202 0.99 -12.05 7.15
N ASN A 203 -0.22 -11.49 7.25
CA ASN A 203 -1.38 -12.14 7.84
C ASN A 203 -1.10 -12.81 9.21
N GLY A 204 -0.37 -12.11 10.09
CA GLY A 204 -0.02 -12.58 11.44
C GLY A 204 1.04 -13.68 11.51
N THR A 205 1.67 -14.02 10.39
CA THR A 205 2.70 -15.06 10.29
C THR A 205 4.02 -14.50 9.80
N LEU A 206 5.13 -15.15 10.19
CA LEU A 206 6.45 -14.76 9.73
C LEU A 206 6.67 -15.33 8.32
N VAL A 207 7.07 -14.49 7.38
CA VAL A 207 7.48 -14.90 6.04
C VAL A 207 8.98 -14.67 5.89
N VAL A 208 9.67 -15.65 5.35
CA VAL A 208 11.14 -15.63 5.19
C VAL A 208 11.54 -15.89 3.74
N GLY A 209 12.57 -15.19 3.30
CA GLY A 209 13.14 -15.31 1.97
C GLY A 209 14.66 -15.35 2.01
N GLY A 210 15.29 -16.14 1.15
CA GLY A 210 16.75 -16.19 1.08
C GLY A 210 17.30 -17.16 0.05
N THR A 211 18.28 -17.96 0.48
CA THR A 211 19.03 -18.91 -0.37
C THR A 211 18.61 -20.37 -0.16
N PHE A 212 17.80 -20.64 0.86
CA PHE A 212 17.42 -21.99 1.27
C PHE A 212 16.52 -22.69 0.24
N THR A 213 16.56 -24.03 0.25
CA THR A 213 15.66 -24.90 -0.52
C THR A 213 14.79 -25.78 0.37
N ILE A 214 15.05 -25.78 1.69
CA ILE A 214 14.31 -26.56 2.69
C ILE A 214 14.04 -25.68 3.92
N ALA A 215 12.82 -25.73 4.44
CA ALA A 215 12.40 -25.12 5.70
C ALA A 215 11.63 -26.15 6.54
N GLY A 216 12.05 -26.40 7.79
CA GLY A 216 11.41 -27.38 8.67
C GLY A 216 11.38 -28.81 8.10
N GLY A 217 12.36 -29.18 7.27
CA GLY A 217 12.41 -30.46 6.57
C GLY A 217 11.51 -30.56 5.32
N GLN A 218 10.76 -29.51 4.98
CA GLN A 218 9.91 -29.45 3.79
C GLN A 218 10.62 -28.69 2.66
N ALA A 219 10.41 -29.13 1.41
CA ALA A 219 10.88 -28.39 0.25
C ALA A 219 10.23 -27.00 0.21
N ALA A 220 11.05 -25.97 0.15
CA ALA A 220 10.63 -24.57 0.10
C ALA A 220 11.57 -23.82 -0.84
N GLU A 221 11.06 -23.39 -1.98
CA GLU A 221 11.82 -22.74 -3.05
C GLU A 221 12.17 -21.29 -2.68
N ARG A 222 13.06 -21.11 -1.68
CA ARG A 222 13.58 -19.82 -1.19
C ARG A 222 12.56 -18.88 -0.56
N LEU A 223 11.32 -19.34 -0.40
CA LEU A 223 10.23 -18.59 0.20
C LEU A 223 9.37 -19.52 1.09
N ALA A 224 9.24 -19.19 2.37
CA ALA A 224 8.51 -20.00 3.33
C ALA A 224 7.80 -19.14 4.38
N ARG A 225 6.78 -19.72 5.02
CA ARG A 225 6.03 -19.12 6.12
C ARG A 225 6.19 -19.95 7.38
N TRP A 226 6.30 -19.27 8.52
CA TRP A 226 6.25 -19.85 9.86
C TRP A 226 5.03 -19.33 10.60
N ASN A 227 4.15 -20.24 11.03
CA ASN A 227 2.90 -19.90 11.73
C ASN A 227 3.01 -19.96 13.26
N GLY A 228 4.21 -20.17 13.81
CA GLY A 228 4.43 -20.39 15.24
C GLY A 228 4.70 -21.83 15.63
N SER A 229 4.34 -22.79 14.77
CA SER A 229 4.54 -24.23 15.01
C SER A 229 5.09 -24.99 13.81
N ASN A 230 4.70 -24.61 12.59
CA ASN A 230 5.06 -25.31 11.37
C ASN A 230 5.55 -24.34 10.27
N TRP A 231 6.46 -24.86 9.45
CA TRP A 231 6.88 -24.24 8.20
C TRP A 231 5.96 -24.68 7.04
N SER A 232 5.66 -23.76 6.12
CA SER A 232 4.99 -24.08 4.86
C SER A 232 5.62 -23.32 3.67
N PRO A 233 5.73 -23.92 2.48
CA PRO A 233 6.17 -23.22 1.28
C PRO A 233 5.11 -22.22 0.81
N ILE A 234 5.53 -21.15 0.12
CA ILE A 234 4.62 -20.14 -0.43
C ILE A 234 4.59 -20.24 -1.95
N GLY A 235 3.46 -20.66 -2.52
CA GLY A 235 3.13 -20.47 -3.94
C GLY A 235 4.16 -20.99 -4.95
N GLY A 236 4.92 -22.03 -4.61
CA GLY A 236 6.02 -22.55 -5.45
C GLY A 236 7.27 -21.67 -5.47
N GLY A 237 7.37 -20.63 -4.64
CA GLY A 237 8.56 -19.80 -4.44
C GLY A 237 9.19 -19.23 -5.72
N VAL A 238 10.51 -19.12 -5.70
CA VAL A 238 11.33 -18.46 -6.73
C VAL A 238 12.61 -19.23 -7.07
N ASP A 239 13.14 -19.02 -8.29
CA ASP A 239 14.25 -19.79 -8.84
C ASP A 239 15.66 -19.38 -8.35
N HIS A 240 15.83 -18.14 -7.85
CA HIS A 240 17.07 -17.62 -7.26
C HIS A 240 16.81 -16.80 -5.98
N VAL A 241 17.88 -16.23 -5.42
CA VAL A 241 17.91 -15.61 -4.08
C VAL A 241 16.85 -14.52 -3.92
N VAL A 242 16.14 -14.55 -2.79
CA VAL A 242 15.30 -13.45 -2.32
C VAL A 242 16.13 -12.52 -1.45
N TYR A 243 16.15 -11.22 -1.77
CA TYR A 243 16.87 -10.19 -1.00
C TYR A 243 15.95 -9.25 -0.23
N ALA A 244 14.70 -9.11 -0.65
CA ALA A 244 13.74 -8.19 -0.04
C ALA A 244 12.36 -8.82 0.03
N LEU A 245 11.67 -8.55 1.14
CA LEU A 245 10.27 -8.90 1.34
C LEU A 245 9.53 -7.68 1.88
N GLY A 246 8.31 -7.47 1.40
CA GLY A 246 7.39 -6.47 1.90
C GLY A 246 5.95 -6.91 1.71
N THR A 247 5.01 -6.16 2.28
CA THR A 247 3.58 -6.40 2.08
C THR A 247 2.93 -5.15 1.50
N PHE A 248 2.00 -5.36 0.57
CA PHE A 248 1.21 -4.29 -0.02
C PHE A 248 -0.16 -4.85 -0.40
N LEU A 249 -1.23 -4.23 0.11
CA LEU A 249 -2.63 -4.63 -0.16
C LEU A 249 -2.86 -6.15 -0.03
N ASN A 250 -2.44 -6.73 1.09
CA ASN A 250 -2.50 -8.18 1.41
C ASN A 250 -1.73 -9.11 0.47
N GLU A 251 -0.92 -8.56 -0.44
CA GLU A 251 0.01 -9.33 -1.25
C GLU A 251 1.42 -9.25 -0.68
N LEU A 252 2.12 -10.38 -0.72
CA LEU A 252 3.54 -10.45 -0.46
C LEU A 252 4.30 -9.95 -1.69
N GLN A 253 5.14 -8.94 -1.48
CA GLN A 253 6.06 -8.36 -2.44
C GLN A 253 7.43 -9.02 -2.25
N VAL A 254 7.94 -9.65 -3.30
CA VAL A 254 9.21 -10.40 -3.25
C VAL A 254 10.18 -9.75 -4.24
N GLY A 255 11.36 -9.38 -3.77
CA GLY A 255 12.45 -8.82 -4.58
C GLY A 255 13.72 -9.65 -4.47
N GLY A 256 14.43 -9.86 -5.57
CA GLY A 256 15.59 -10.75 -5.60
C GLY A 256 16.32 -10.80 -6.93
N GLU A 257 17.13 -11.84 -7.11
CA GLU A 257 17.86 -12.14 -8.36
C GLU A 257 17.15 -13.21 -9.21
N PHE A 258 15.91 -13.55 -8.88
CA PHE A 258 15.13 -14.58 -9.59
C PHE A 258 14.68 -14.12 -10.97
N THR A 259 14.50 -15.07 -11.87
CA THR A 259 13.96 -14.87 -13.21
C THR A 259 12.56 -15.48 -13.35
N ARG A 260 12.27 -16.50 -12.53
CA ARG A 260 11.02 -17.26 -12.57
C ARG A 260 10.46 -17.52 -11.18
N VAL A 261 9.13 -17.66 -11.14
CA VAL A 261 8.34 -17.90 -9.93
C VAL A 261 7.34 -19.03 -10.14
N ARG A 262 6.70 -19.46 -9.03
CA ARG A 262 5.65 -20.50 -9.03
C ARG A 262 6.16 -21.84 -9.56
N SER A 263 7.22 -22.38 -8.95
CA SER A 263 7.90 -23.60 -9.39
C SER A 263 8.40 -23.50 -10.83
N ASN A 264 8.99 -22.34 -11.15
CA ASN A 264 9.63 -22.02 -12.42
C ASN A 264 8.70 -21.98 -13.65
N VAL A 265 7.39 -21.81 -13.47
CA VAL A 265 6.42 -21.80 -14.58
C VAL A 265 6.10 -20.41 -15.13
N LEU A 266 6.41 -19.34 -14.39
CA LEU A 266 6.09 -17.96 -14.77
C LEU A 266 7.35 -17.08 -14.73
N GLU A 267 7.62 -16.37 -15.83
CA GLU A 267 8.70 -15.38 -15.87
C GLU A 267 8.27 -14.09 -15.16
N SER A 268 9.07 -13.66 -14.18
CA SER A 268 8.85 -12.46 -13.38
C SER A 268 10.20 -12.03 -12.82
N PRO A 269 11.08 -11.43 -13.63
CA PRO A 269 12.44 -11.15 -13.21
C PRO A 269 12.49 -10.09 -12.12
N LEU A 270 13.36 -10.32 -11.12
CA LEU A 270 13.73 -9.43 -10.02
C LEU A 270 12.63 -9.10 -9.00
N TRP A 271 11.37 -9.10 -9.42
CA TRP A 271 10.23 -8.76 -8.56
C TRP A 271 9.00 -9.61 -8.92
N ALA A 272 8.27 -10.04 -7.89
CA ALA A 272 7.03 -10.78 -8.03
C ALA A 272 6.08 -10.52 -6.87
N ARG A 273 4.79 -10.79 -7.13
CA ARG A 273 3.70 -10.69 -6.15
C ARG A 273 3.10 -12.07 -5.89
N PHE A 274 2.91 -12.38 -4.61
CA PHE A 274 2.23 -13.58 -4.16
C PHE A 274 0.99 -13.18 -3.36
N SER A 275 -0.17 -13.37 -3.97
CA SER A 275 -1.47 -13.17 -3.32
C SER A 275 -1.71 -14.28 -2.30
N GLU A 276 -2.03 -13.92 -1.07
CA GLU A 276 -2.22 -14.89 0.03
C GLU A 276 -3.68 -15.33 0.20
N ASP A 277 -4.65 -14.50 -0.19
CA ASP A 277 -6.10 -14.78 -0.12
C ASP A 277 -6.74 -14.99 -1.52
N GLY A 278 -6.11 -14.48 -2.57
CA GLY A 278 -6.61 -14.56 -3.95
C GLY A 278 -7.60 -13.45 -4.30
N VAL A 279 -7.87 -12.52 -3.37
CA VAL A 279 -8.84 -11.43 -3.57
C VAL A 279 -8.22 -10.34 -4.45
N PRO A 280 -8.87 -9.90 -5.54
CA PRO A 280 -8.31 -8.91 -6.45
C PRO A 280 -8.34 -7.50 -5.83
N TRP A 281 -7.45 -6.63 -6.30
CA TRP A 281 -7.43 -5.22 -5.93
C TRP A 281 -7.22 -4.28 -7.12
N PHE A 282 -7.52 -2.99 -6.93
CA PHE A 282 -7.45 -1.96 -7.97
C PHE A 282 -6.09 -1.25 -7.99
N ALA A 283 -5.31 -1.47 -9.04
CA ALA A 283 -4.09 -0.73 -9.35
C ALA A 283 -4.38 0.71 -9.85
N GLY A 284 -5.56 0.95 -10.43
CA GLY A 284 -6.04 2.26 -10.84
C GLY A 284 -7.47 2.49 -10.36
N GLN A 285 -7.69 3.67 -9.77
CA GLN A 285 -8.96 4.11 -9.21
C GLN A 285 -9.69 5.03 -10.19
N PRO A 286 -11.03 5.08 -10.16
CA PRO A 286 -11.78 6.05 -10.96
C PRO A 286 -11.51 7.47 -10.47
N ILE A 287 -11.56 8.43 -11.39
CA ILE A 287 -11.33 9.85 -11.11
C ILE A 287 -12.65 10.59 -11.30
N SER A 288 -12.99 11.49 -10.37
CA SER A 288 -14.18 12.34 -10.47
C SER A 288 -14.24 13.09 -11.80
N GLN A 289 -15.44 13.18 -12.36
CA GLN A 289 -15.72 13.84 -13.63
C GLN A 289 -16.63 15.04 -13.40
N GLU A 290 -16.43 16.08 -14.20
CA GLU A 290 -17.32 17.23 -14.29
C GLU A 290 -17.65 17.45 -15.76
N VAL A 291 -18.93 17.41 -16.09
CA VAL A 291 -19.43 17.57 -17.47
C VAL A 291 -20.55 18.59 -17.48
N SER A 292 -20.73 19.31 -18.58
CA SER A 292 -21.96 20.10 -18.78
C SER A 292 -23.14 19.16 -19.03
N CYS A 293 -24.37 19.63 -18.85
CA CYS A 293 -25.56 18.88 -19.28
C CYS A 293 -25.40 18.34 -20.71
N ARG A 294 -25.80 17.08 -20.91
CA ARG A 294 -25.66 16.27 -22.15
C ARG A 294 -24.22 15.99 -22.56
N GLY A 295 -23.26 16.32 -21.71
CA GLY A 295 -21.88 15.86 -21.87
C GLY A 295 -21.76 14.37 -21.56
N ASP A 296 -20.73 13.75 -22.14
CA ASP A 296 -20.38 12.36 -21.86
C ASP A 296 -19.35 12.32 -20.74
N ALA A 297 -19.60 11.51 -19.71
CA ALA A 297 -18.65 11.23 -18.64
C ALA A 297 -18.06 9.83 -18.79
N VAL A 298 -16.76 9.69 -18.49
CA VAL A 298 -16.04 8.41 -18.57
C VAL A 298 -15.29 8.15 -17.26
N PHE A 299 -15.56 6.99 -16.67
CA PHE A 299 -14.81 6.47 -15.52
C PHE A 299 -14.00 5.26 -15.94
N GLN A 300 -12.75 5.18 -15.49
CA GLN A 300 -11.84 4.08 -15.78
C GLN A 300 -11.28 3.49 -14.49
N ILE A 301 -11.11 2.17 -14.48
CA ILE A 301 -10.44 1.41 -13.42
C ILE A 301 -9.33 0.56 -14.02
N ALA A 302 -8.35 0.19 -13.19
CA ALA A 302 -7.35 -0.81 -13.57
C ALA A 302 -7.19 -1.83 -12.45
N PRO A 303 -7.63 -3.09 -12.62
CA PRO A 303 -7.29 -4.18 -11.73
C PRO A 303 -5.78 -4.44 -11.71
N ALA A 304 -5.28 -4.90 -10.57
CA ALA A 304 -3.95 -5.48 -10.50
C ALA A 304 -3.87 -6.73 -11.41
N LEU A 305 -2.73 -6.91 -12.08
CA LEU A 305 -2.51 -8.05 -12.96
C LEU A 305 -2.37 -9.36 -12.15
N GLY A 306 -2.62 -10.50 -12.80
CA GLY A 306 -2.37 -11.84 -12.22
C GLY A 306 -3.59 -12.51 -11.57
N TYR A 307 -4.76 -11.86 -11.60
CA TYR A 307 -6.04 -12.43 -11.15
C TYR A 307 -6.86 -12.91 -12.34
N GLY A 308 -7.40 -14.13 -12.25
CA GLY A 308 -8.30 -14.72 -13.25
C GLY A 308 -9.76 -14.69 -12.80
N GLY A 309 -10.68 -14.88 -13.75
CA GLY A 309 -12.12 -15.00 -13.46
C GLY A 309 -12.75 -13.74 -12.88
N LEU A 310 -12.24 -12.56 -13.25
CA LEU A 310 -12.68 -11.28 -12.73
C LEU A 310 -14.11 -10.94 -13.19
N ARG A 311 -14.90 -10.41 -12.27
CA ARG A 311 -16.25 -9.86 -12.50
C ARG A 311 -16.30 -8.42 -12.01
N TYR A 312 -17.02 -7.57 -12.75
CA TYR A 312 -17.12 -6.14 -12.52
C TYR A 312 -18.59 -5.75 -12.34
N GLN A 313 -18.86 -4.88 -11.37
CA GLN A 313 -20.18 -4.28 -11.17
C GLN A 313 -20.00 -2.81 -10.83
N TRP A 314 -20.30 -1.92 -11.77
CA TRP A 314 -20.40 -0.50 -11.50
C TRP A 314 -21.65 -0.17 -10.71
N ARG A 315 -21.55 0.82 -9.84
CA ARG A 315 -22.65 1.29 -8.99
C ARG A 315 -22.69 2.82 -8.97
N ARG A 316 -23.90 3.36 -8.84
CA ARG A 316 -24.15 4.78 -8.54
C ARG A 316 -24.82 4.87 -7.18
N ASN A 317 -24.23 5.63 -6.26
CA ASN A 317 -24.70 5.78 -4.88
C ASN A 317 -24.95 4.42 -4.18
N GLY A 318 -24.08 3.45 -4.45
CA GLY A 318 -24.16 2.07 -3.93
C GLY A 318 -25.13 1.13 -4.67
N ILE A 319 -25.90 1.62 -5.65
CA ILE A 319 -26.87 0.83 -6.41
C ILE A 319 -26.22 0.34 -7.71
N ALA A 320 -26.34 -0.96 -7.99
CA ALA A 320 -25.83 -1.58 -9.21
C ALA A 320 -26.40 -0.94 -10.49
N LEU A 321 -25.51 -0.59 -11.41
CA LEU A 321 -25.87 -0.09 -12.73
C LEU A 321 -26.03 -1.24 -13.73
N THR A 322 -26.96 -1.05 -14.65
CA THR A 322 -27.20 -1.93 -15.80
C THR A 322 -26.97 -1.14 -17.07
N ASN A 323 -26.37 -1.77 -18.08
CA ASN A 323 -26.19 -1.12 -19.38
C ASN A 323 -27.55 -0.88 -20.05
N GLY A 324 -27.68 0.29 -20.68
CA GLY A 324 -28.88 0.68 -21.42
C GLY A 324 -29.33 2.12 -21.12
N PRO A 325 -30.44 2.54 -21.73
CA PRO A 325 -31.07 3.83 -21.44
C PRO A 325 -31.47 3.92 -19.97
N THR A 326 -31.35 5.11 -19.39
CA THR A 326 -31.76 5.37 -17.99
C THR A 326 -33.23 5.71 -17.84
N GLY A 327 -33.95 5.89 -18.95
CA GLY A 327 -35.30 6.46 -18.96
C GLY A 327 -35.30 7.96 -18.64
N ARG A 328 -34.16 8.65 -18.81
CA ARG A 328 -33.99 10.11 -18.59
C ARG A 328 -33.17 10.78 -19.70
N GLY A 329 -33.13 10.16 -20.88
CA GLY A 329 -32.31 10.60 -22.02
C GLY A 329 -30.81 10.24 -21.96
N SER A 330 -30.28 9.82 -20.80
CA SER A 330 -28.90 9.32 -20.70
C SER A 330 -28.79 7.82 -20.96
N THR A 331 -27.58 7.35 -21.29
CA THR A 331 -27.29 5.92 -21.53
C THR A 331 -26.06 5.47 -20.76
N ILE A 332 -26.20 4.35 -20.06
CA ILE A 332 -25.10 3.69 -19.35
C ILE A 332 -24.47 2.62 -20.25
N LEU A 333 -23.16 2.71 -20.49
CA LEU A 333 -22.39 1.69 -21.20
C LEU A 333 -21.14 1.31 -20.41
N SER A 334 -21.08 0.08 -19.94
CA SER A 334 -19.91 -0.48 -19.27
C SER A 334 -19.40 -1.75 -19.94
N ASN A 335 -18.09 -1.86 -20.06
CA ASN A 335 -17.37 -3.09 -20.42
C ASN A 335 -16.66 -3.73 -19.21
N GLY A 336 -17.00 -3.28 -17.99
CA GLY A 336 -16.31 -3.63 -16.76
C GLY A 336 -15.18 -2.66 -16.42
N LEU A 337 -14.17 -2.51 -17.29
CA LEU A 337 -13.00 -1.64 -17.02
C LEU A 337 -13.29 -0.15 -17.20
N THR A 338 -14.24 0.17 -18.06
CA THR A 338 -14.67 1.54 -18.36
C THR A 338 -16.18 1.61 -18.24
N LEU A 339 -16.64 2.72 -17.67
CA LEU A 339 -18.05 3.11 -17.61
C LEU A 339 -18.20 4.44 -18.34
N HIS A 340 -19.07 4.47 -19.35
CA HIS A 340 -19.54 5.67 -20.01
C HIS A 340 -20.95 6.00 -19.51
N VAL A 341 -21.15 7.27 -19.17
CA VAL A 341 -22.47 7.88 -18.97
C VAL A 341 -22.63 8.85 -20.13
N LEU A 342 -23.38 8.44 -21.16
CA LEU A 342 -23.60 9.25 -22.35
C LEU A 342 -24.79 10.18 -22.16
N ASN A 343 -24.71 11.40 -22.70
CA ASN A 343 -25.74 12.44 -22.59
C ASN A 343 -26.19 12.67 -21.13
N ALA A 344 -25.24 12.85 -20.20
CA ALA A 344 -25.53 12.92 -18.78
C ALA A 344 -26.45 14.10 -18.41
N ASN A 345 -27.37 13.86 -17.48
CA ASN A 345 -28.23 14.91 -16.89
C ASN A 345 -28.08 14.96 -15.36
N GLU A 346 -28.79 15.88 -14.70
CA GLU A 346 -28.72 16.06 -13.25
C GLU A 346 -29.04 14.78 -12.44
N GLY A 347 -29.91 13.91 -12.98
CA GLY A 347 -30.24 12.62 -12.39
C GLY A 347 -29.09 11.60 -12.42
N ASP A 348 -28.03 11.87 -13.18
CA ASP A 348 -26.82 11.07 -13.24
C ASP A 348 -25.74 11.51 -12.26
N ALA A 349 -25.83 12.73 -11.71
CA ALA A 349 -24.89 13.19 -10.70
C ALA A 349 -24.89 12.27 -9.47
N GLY A 350 -23.71 12.04 -8.91
CA GLY A 350 -23.55 11.17 -7.74
C GLY A 350 -22.19 10.48 -7.69
N LEU A 351 -22.06 9.59 -6.71
CA LEU A 351 -20.84 8.82 -6.48
C LEU A 351 -20.87 7.52 -7.25
N TYR A 352 -19.85 7.31 -8.09
CA TYR A 352 -19.63 6.11 -8.87
C TYR A 352 -18.49 5.28 -8.29
N ASP A 353 -18.71 4.00 -8.13
CA ASP A 353 -17.68 3.03 -7.76
C ASP A 353 -17.86 1.72 -8.53
N CYS A 354 -16.84 0.86 -8.49
CA CYS A 354 -16.90 -0.46 -9.08
C CYS A 354 -16.56 -1.53 -8.04
N VAL A 355 -17.37 -2.59 -8.00
CA VAL A 355 -17.04 -3.82 -7.28
C VAL A 355 -16.28 -4.75 -8.23
N LEU A 356 -15.09 -5.16 -7.82
CA LEU A 356 -14.24 -6.13 -8.52
C LEU A 356 -14.21 -7.43 -7.71
N SER A 357 -14.53 -8.56 -8.33
CA SER A 357 -14.60 -9.85 -7.61
C SER A 357 -14.11 -11.04 -8.43
N ASN A 358 -13.74 -12.11 -7.73
CA ASN A 358 -13.47 -13.45 -8.28
C ASN A 358 -13.97 -14.52 -7.30
N ALA A 359 -13.56 -15.79 -7.50
CA ALA A 359 -13.96 -16.90 -6.64
C ALA A 359 -13.47 -16.80 -5.17
N CYS A 360 -12.43 -16.01 -4.91
CA CYS A 360 -11.83 -15.83 -3.58
C CYS A 360 -12.49 -14.70 -2.79
N GLY A 361 -13.16 -13.76 -3.46
CA GLY A 361 -13.82 -12.61 -2.82
C GLY A 361 -13.89 -11.39 -3.74
N GLY A 362 -14.20 -10.23 -3.18
CA GLY A 362 -14.25 -8.99 -3.93
C GLY A 362 -13.86 -7.76 -3.12
N THR A 363 -13.50 -6.71 -3.83
CA THR A 363 -13.16 -5.40 -3.30
C THR A 363 -13.98 -4.32 -4.02
N THR A 364 -14.05 -3.12 -3.43
CA THR A 364 -14.71 -1.95 -4.04
C THR A 364 -13.66 -0.88 -4.30
N SER A 365 -13.74 -0.22 -5.46
CA SER A 365 -12.89 0.94 -5.76
C SER A 365 -13.16 2.10 -4.81
N ALA A 366 -12.28 3.10 -4.82
CA ALA A 366 -12.65 4.42 -4.33
C ALA A 366 -13.85 4.96 -5.13
N SER A 367 -14.66 5.81 -4.49
CA SER A 367 -15.76 6.50 -5.16
C SER A 367 -15.26 7.73 -5.91
N ALA A 368 -15.74 7.93 -7.13
CA ALA A 368 -15.52 9.11 -7.95
C ALA A 368 -16.84 9.87 -8.12
N MET A 369 -16.82 11.20 -8.01
CA MET A 369 -18.01 12.02 -8.17
C MET A 369 -18.26 12.33 -9.65
N LEU A 370 -19.50 12.19 -10.11
CA LEU A 370 -19.99 12.85 -11.32
C LEU A 370 -20.71 14.15 -10.93
N SER A 371 -20.18 15.27 -11.39
CA SER A 371 -20.86 16.56 -11.36
C SER A 371 -21.39 16.91 -12.75
N VAL A 372 -22.67 17.24 -12.85
CA VAL A 372 -23.28 17.75 -14.09
C VAL A 372 -23.54 19.24 -13.91
N LEU A 373 -22.91 20.07 -14.74
CA LEU A 373 -22.97 21.52 -14.67
C LEU A 373 -24.04 22.08 -15.60
N GLY A 374 -24.74 23.10 -15.10
CA GLY A 374 -25.86 23.75 -15.77
C GLY A 374 -27.15 22.95 -15.60
N GLU A 375 -28.28 23.65 -15.65
CA GLU A 375 -29.58 22.99 -15.70
C GLU A 375 -29.74 22.39 -17.09
N CYS A 376 -30.10 21.10 -17.14
CA CYS A 376 -30.53 20.55 -18.42
C CYS A 376 -31.79 21.29 -18.84
N PRO A 377 -31.79 21.98 -20.01
CA PRO A 377 -32.99 22.66 -20.46
C PRO A 377 -34.15 21.68 -20.37
N ALA A 378 -35.22 22.07 -19.67
CA ALA A 378 -36.42 21.25 -19.52
C ALA A 378 -36.73 20.64 -20.88
N CYS A 379 -36.82 19.32 -20.96
CA CYS A 379 -37.16 18.66 -22.22
C CYS A 379 -38.63 18.97 -22.47
N PRO A 380 -39.00 19.92 -23.34
CA PRO A 380 -40.36 20.42 -23.33
C PRO A 380 -41.35 19.34 -23.82
N ALA A 381 -40.83 18.34 -24.54
CA ALA A 381 -41.56 17.18 -25.03
C ALA A 381 -41.82 16.08 -23.98
N ASP A 382 -41.11 16.08 -22.84
CA ASP A 382 -41.39 15.23 -21.68
C ASP A 382 -42.43 15.96 -20.82
N PHE A 383 -43.69 15.84 -21.24
CA PHE A 383 -44.77 16.70 -20.78
C PHE A 383 -45.22 16.34 -19.36
N ASN A 384 -45.09 15.06 -18.99
CA ASN A 384 -45.47 14.58 -17.66
C ASN A 384 -44.27 14.52 -16.67
N ALA A 385 -43.06 14.87 -17.16
CA ALA A 385 -41.80 14.88 -16.43
C ALA A 385 -41.41 13.52 -15.84
N ASP A 386 -41.75 12.43 -16.52
CA ASP A 386 -41.39 11.07 -16.12
C ASP A 386 -39.98 10.65 -16.60
N GLY A 387 -39.37 11.45 -17.47
CA GLY A 387 -38.01 11.29 -18.00
C GLY A 387 -37.95 10.62 -19.38
N GLU A 388 -39.07 10.10 -19.89
CA GLU A 388 -39.17 9.51 -21.22
C GLU A 388 -40.06 10.38 -22.11
N VAL A 389 -39.74 10.51 -23.40
CA VAL A 389 -40.67 11.09 -24.38
C VAL A 389 -41.37 9.93 -25.06
N ASN A 390 -42.58 9.63 -24.61
CA ASN A 390 -43.35 8.47 -25.05
C ASN A 390 -44.82 8.84 -25.36
N SER A 391 -45.65 7.84 -25.69
CA SER A 391 -47.05 8.11 -26.07
C SER A 391 -47.84 8.81 -24.97
N GLN A 392 -47.45 8.64 -23.70
CA GLN A 392 -48.11 9.26 -22.56
C GLN A 392 -47.93 10.78 -22.58
N ASP A 393 -46.73 11.30 -22.84
CA ASP A 393 -46.48 12.74 -22.99
C ASP A 393 -47.30 13.35 -24.12
N PHE A 394 -47.38 12.63 -25.23
CA PHE A 394 -48.19 13.03 -26.36
C PHE A 394 -49.67 13.15 -25.99
N PHE A 395 -50.20 12.17 -25.25
CA PHE A 395 -51.60 12.19 -24.81
C PHE A 395 -51.86 13.25 -23.74
N ASP A 396 -50.95 13.42 -22.78
CA ASP A 396 -51.08 14.41 -21.72
C ASP A 396 -51.02 15.83 -22.30
N PHE A 397 -50.14 16.08 -23.28
CA PHE A 397 -50.13 17.34 -24.03
C PHE A 397 -51.44 17.56 -24.78
N LEU A 398 -51.95 16.55 -25.50
CA LEU A 398 -53.23 16.68 -26.21
C LEU A 398 -54.39 17.02 -25.28
N VAL A 399 -54.44 16.41 -24.09
CA VAL A 399 -55.47 16.69 -23.08
C VAL A 399 -55.38 18.15 -22.65
N ALA A 400 -54.19 18.63 -22.27
CA ALA A 400 -53.98 20.01 -21.86
C ALA A 400 -54.28 21.02 -23.00
N PHE A 401 -53.89 20.68 -24.24
CA PHE A 401 -54.09 21.50 -25.42
C PHE A 401 -55.57 21.73 -25.73
N PHE A 402 -56.37 20.65 -25.77
CA PHE A 402 -57.81 20.77 -26.00
C PHE A 402 -58.57 21.38 -24.82
N ALA A 403 -58.00 21.32 -23.61
CA ALA A 403 -58.52 21.99 -22.43
C ALA A 403 -58.10 23.47 -22.33
N THR A 404 -57.26 23.97 -23.27
CA THR A 404 -56.69 25.33 -23.24
C THR A 404 -55.97 25.66 -21.95
N GLU A 405 -55.32 24.66 -21.35
CA GLU A 405 -54.58 24.83 -20.11
C GLU A 405 -53.28 25.58 -20.37
N SER A 406 -52.84 26.41 -19.41
CA SER A 406 -51.62 27.21 -19.56
C SER A 406 -50.35 26.38 -19.73
N LEU A 407 -50.36 25.10 -19.34
CA LEU A 407 -49.26 24.17 -19.58
C LEU A 407 -49.13 23.74 -21.04
N ALA A 408 -50.16 23.93 -21.88
CA ALA A 408 -50.09 23.68 -23.32
C ALA A 408 -49.65 24.89 -24.14
N ASP A 409 -49.38 26.05 -23.51
CA ASP A 409 -48.73 27.22 -24.14
C ASP A 409 -47.23 26.95 -24.22
N PHE A 410 -46.85 26.22 -25.27
CA PHE A 410 -45.55 25.60 -25.45
C PHE A 410 -44.48 26.61 -25.89
N ASN A 411 -44.87 27.64 -26.66
CA ASN A 411 -43.96 28.72 -27.05
C ASN A 411 -44.02 29.94 -26.11
N HIS A 412 -44.85 29.86 -25.06
CA HIS A 412 -44.97 30.84 -23.98
C HIS A 412 -45.38 32.24 -24.45
N ASN A 413 -46.25 32.32 -25.45
CA ASN A 413 -46.74 33.59 -25.98
C ASN A 413 -48.01 34.10 -25.25
N GLY A 414 -48.57 33.30 -24.34
CA GLY A 414 -49.76 33.60 -23.56
C GLY A 414 -51.07 33.10 -24.18
N VAL A 415 -51.02 32.35 -25.29
CA VAL A 415 -52.17 31.82 -26.03
C VAL A 415 -51.87 30.39 -26.47
N VAL A 416 -52.79 29.46 -26.17
CA VAL A 416 -52.73 28.08 -26.68
C VAL A 416 -53.36 28.03 -28.06
N ASP A 417 -52.56 27.87 -29.11
CA ASP A 417 -53.01 27.79 -30.50
C ASP A 417 -52.27 26.73 -31.34
N SER A 418 -52.57 26.64 -32.64
CA SER A 418 -51.96 25.61 -33.51
C SER A 418 -50.43 25.65 -33.54
N GLN A 419 -49.81 26.79 -33.24
CA GLN A 419 -48.37 26.93 -33.20
C GLN A 419 -47.77 26.11 -32.04
N ASP A 420 -48.39 26.13 -30.86
CA ASP A 420 -47.96 25.32 -29.71
C ASP A 420 -48.02 23.83 -30.02
N PHE A 421 -49.06 23.40 -30.73
CA PHE A 421 -49.19 22.01 -31.18
C PHE A 421 -48.04 21.60 -32.11
N PHE A 422 -47.68 22.45 -33.09
CA PHE A 422 -46.59 22.14 -34.01
C PHE A 422 -45.21 22.22 -33.34
N ASP A 423 -45.02 23.15 -32.40
CA ASP A 423 -43.77 23.29 -31.65
C ASP A 423 -43.57 22.09 -30.71
N PHE A 424 -44.63 21.65 -30.02
CA PHE A 424 -44.60 20.40 -29.23
C PHE A 424 -44.35 19.19 -30.11
N LEU A 425 -45.05 19.04 -31.24
CA LEU A 425 -44.88 17.91 -32.15
C LEU A 425 -43.46 17.84 -32.71
N ALA A 426 -42.87 18.99 -33.04
CA ALA A 426 -41.49 19.10 -33.47
C ALA A 426 -40.52 18.65 -32.37
N ALA A 427 -40.72 19.12 -31.14
CA ALA A 427 -39.92 18.69 -29.99
C ALA A 427 -40.11 17.20 -29.66
N PHE A 428 -41.33 16.67 -29.77
CA PHE A 428 -41.69 15.28 -29.50
C PHE A 428 -41.00 14.30 -30.45
N PHE A 429 -40.97 14.61 -31.75
CA PHE A 429 -40.27 13.76 -32.72
C PHE A 429 -38.75 13.88 -32.67
N VAL A 430 -38.24 15.01 -32.17
CA VAL A 430 -36.81 15.19 -31.90
C VAL A 430 -36.41 14.45 -30.61
N GLY A 431 -37.33 14.35 -29.64
CA GLY A 431 -37.08 13.84 -28.30
C GLY A 431 -36.24 14.81 -27.47
N CYS A 432 -35.77 14.36 -26.30
CA CYS A 432 -34.80 15.11 -25.49
C CYS A 432 -33.40 14.99 -26.10
N GLN A 433 -33.15 15.63 -27.26
CA GLN A 433 -31.78 15.91 -27.71
C GLN A 433 -31.18 16.93 -26.80
#